data_AF-A0A2P5NGS5-F1
#
_entry.id   AF-A0A2P5NGS5-F1
#
_cell.length_a   1.000
_cell.length_b   1.000
_cell.length_c   1.000
_cell.angle_alpha   90.00
_cell.angle_beta   90.00
_cell.angle_gamma   90.00
#
_symmetry.space_group_name_H-M   'P 1'
#
loop_
_entity.id
_entity.type
_entity.pdbx_description
1 polymer ?
#
loop_
_entity_poly.entity_id
_entity_poly.type
_entity_poly.pdbx_seq_one_letter_code
_entity_poly.pdbx_strand_id
1 'polypeptide(L)'
;MNCSSSPSLLGKPYQTIEASCAIKLVIIPPIRHSQGDPVERFTISLSDELAADFDRWIQAKGYVNRSEAVRDLLRKEIETERLEKNQAAHCIATLSFVYNHHERTLADRLTHIQHHAHDLVVCSTHVHLDHDDCFESLFLRGALERVRGFADKVSAESGVRHSMANIVPANLTANQEHSHFQPMT
;
A
#
# COMPACT_ATOMS: atom_id res chain seq x y z
N MET A 1 40.09 -42.08 40.56
CA MET A 1 38.95 -42.73 39.88
C MET A 1 38.21 -41.65 39.11
N ASN A 2 38.08 -41.87 37.80
CA ASN A 2 37.36 -41.10 36.76
C ASN A 2 35.96 -40.62 37.23
N CYS A 3 35.27 -39.63 36.64
CA CYS A 3 35.34 -39.01 35.31
C CYS A 3 34.53 -37.69 35.29
N SER A 4 34.91 -36.77 34.39
CA SER A 4 34.08 -35.85 33.55
C SER A 4 32.88 -35.10 34.16
N SER A 5 32.72 -33.77 34.02
CA SER A 5 32.73 -33.03 32.75
C SER A 5 32.85 -31.50 32.93
N SER A 6 33.66 -30.86 32.08
CA SER A 6 33.64 -29.42 31.73
C SER A 6 32.65 -29.20 30.55
N PRO A 7 32.19 -27.96 30.20
CA PRO A 7 33.07 -26.86 29.81
C PRO A 7 32.75 -25.48 30.43
N SER A 8 33.82 -24.70 30.47
CA SER A 8 33.95 -23.27 30.72
C SER A 8 32.96 -22.37 29.99
N LEU A 9 32.33 -21.45 30.72
CA LEU A 9 31.83 -20.18 30.19
C LEU A 9 32.68 -19.04 30.76
N LEU A 10 33.71 -18.68 30.00
CA LEU A 10 34.43 -17.44 30.12
C LEU A 10 33.73 -16.42 29.22
N GLY A 11 33.18 -15.34 29.78
CA GLY A 11 32.60 -14.25 28.98
C GLY A 11 31.65 -13.38 29.79
N LYS A 12 32.19 -12.29 30.37
CA LYS A 12 31.41 -11.17 30.92
C LYS A 12 30.56 -10.50 29.82
N PRO A 13 29.83 -9.43 30.20
CA PRO A 13 28.45 -9.40 30.64
C PRO A 13 27.52 -9.16 29.45
N TYR A 14 26.22 -9.41 29.61
CA TYR A 14 25.21 -8.91 28.69
C TYR A 14 25.41 -7.40 28.52
N GLN A 15 25.84 -7.01 27.33
CA GLN A 15 26.03 -5.62 26.95
C GLN A 15 24.68 -5.08 26.50
N THR A 16 24.26 -4.05 27.23
CA THR A 16 23.12 -3.18 27.03
C THR A 16 22.70 -3.00 25.57
N ILE A 17 21.44 -3.31 25.27
CA ILE A 17 20.65 -2.56 24.27
C ILE A 17 19.46 -1.99 25.02
N GLU A 18 19.68 -0.89 25.75
CA GLU A 18 18.59 0.01 26.09
C GLU A 18 18.25 0.80 24.83
N ALA A 19 17.43 0.23 23.97
CA ALA A 19 16.57 1.01 23.09
C ALA A 19 15.27 1.26 23.85
N SER A 20 15.33 2.09 24.90
CA SER A 20 14.14 2.68 25.51
C SER A 20 13.60 3.78 24.58
N CYS A 21 13.16 3.40 23.37
CA CYS A 21 12.36 4.27 22.51
C CYS A 21 10.90 4.14 22.94
N ALA A 22 10.60 4.64 24.14
CA ALA A 22 9.23 4.80 24.58
C ALA A 22 8.66 6.03 23.86
N ILE A 23 8.03 5.82 22.71
CA ILE A 23 7.18 6.83 22.08
C ILE A 23 6.08 7.16 23.11
N LYS A 24 6.22 8.28 23.82
CA LYS A 24 5.20 8.76 24.73
C LYS A 24 4.20 9.59 23.93
N LEU A 25 3.04 9.00 23.67
CA LEU A 25 1.92 9.66 23.02
C LEU A 25 1.08 10.40 24.07
N VAL A 26 0.97 11.71 23.96
CA VAL A 26 0.05 12.52 24.78
C VAL A 26 -1.07 13.05 23.88
N ILE A 27 -2.29 12.58 24.10
CA ILE A 27 -3.47 13.05 23.37
C ILE A 27 -3.95 14.37 23.98
N ILE A 28 -4.06 15.41 23.16
CA ILE A 28 -4.61 16.72 23.51
C ILE A 28 -6.06 16.75 23.04
N PRO A 29 -7.03 17.12 23.90
CA PRO A 29 -8.44 17.13 23.53
C PRO A 29 -8.71 18.04 22.31
N PRO A 30 -9.72 17.71 21.49
CA PRO A 30 -9.99 18.39 20.22
C PRO A 30 -10.38 19.85 20.44
N ILE A 31 -9.73 20.77 19.72
CA ILE A 31 -10.13 22.17 19.63
C ILE A 31 -11.28 22.25 18.61
N ARG A 32 -12.49 22.57 19.06
CA ARG A 32 -13.65 22.74 18.16
C ARG A 32 -13.43 23.95 17.25
N HIS A 33 -13.12 23.72 15.98
CA HIS A 33 -13.21 24.72 14.92
C HIS A 33 -14.60 24.64 14.26
N SER A 34 -15.21 25.78 13.97
CA SER A 34 -16.63 25.89 13.60
C SER A 34 -17.00 25.46 12.18
N GLN A 35 -16.04 25.07 11.32
CA GLN A 35 -16.32 24.42 10.03
C GLN A 35 -15.11 23.58 9.60
N GLY A 36 -15.19 22.26 9.76
CA GLY A 36 -14.16 21.29 9.36
C GLY A 36 -14.28 19.99 10.15
N ASP A 37 -13.84 18.86 9.58
CA ASP A 37 -13.82 17.58 10.30
C ASP A 37 -13.02 17.73 11.61
N PRO A 38 -13.46 17.13 12.73
CA PRO A 38 -12.79 17.27 14.02
C PRO A 38 -11.35 16.75 13.94
N VAL A 39 -10.39 17.62 14.27
CA VAL A 39 -8.96 17.27 14.32
C VAL A 39 -8.54 17.03 15.77
N GLU A 40 -8.11 15.80 16.04
CA GLU A 40 -7.45 15.45 17.31
C GLU A 40 -5.95 15.78 17.22
N ARG A 41 -5.42 16.43 18.26
CA ARG A 41 -3.99 16.78 18.33
C ARG A 41 -3.33 15.85 19.33
N PHE A 42 -2.18 15.29 18.98
CA PHE A 42 -1.36 14.54 19.92
C PHE A 42 0.10 14.96 19.81
N THR A 43 0.80 14.92 20.94
CA THR A 43 2.23 15.18 21.03
C THR A 43 2.97 13.86 21.08
N ILE A 44 3.98 13.72 20.23
CA ILE A 44 4.90 12.59 20.23
C ILE A 44 6.26 13.06 20.74
N SER A 45 6.81 12.38 21.74
CA SER A 45 8.21 12.54 22.14
C SER A 45 9.07 11.52 21.40
N LEU A 46 10.14 12.00 20.76
CA LEU A 46 11.15 11.19 20.04
C LEU A 46 12.52 11.49 20.63
N SER A 47 13.48 10.58 20.48
CA SER A 47 14.89 10.90 20.76
C SER A 47 15.40 11.95 19.77
N ASP A 48 16.40 12.73 20.19
CA ASP A 48 16.98 13.78 19.33
C ASP A 48 17.53 13.19 18.02
N GLU A 49 18.13 12.01 18.08
CA GLU A 49 18.65 11.29 16.91
C GLU A 49 17.52 10.93 15.93
N LEU A 50 16.43 10.33 16.42
CA LEU A 50 15.29 9.93 15.59
C LEU A 50 14.54 11.15 15.02
N ALA A 51 14.44 12.23 15.79
CA ALA A 51 13.87 13.48 15.31
C ALA A 51 14.70 14.07 14.16
N ALA A 52 16.03 14.00 14.26
CA ALA A 52 16.94 14.46 13.21
C ALA A 52 16.90 13.57 11.96
N ASP A 53 16.80 12.24 12.12
CA ASP A 53 16.57 11.31 11.00
C ASP A 53 15.24 11.60 10.30
N PHE A 54 14.18 11.83 11.07
CA PHE A 54 12.87 12.16 10.53
C PHE A 54 12.89 13.46 9.73
N ASP A 55 13.56 14.50 10.21
CA ASP A 55 13.73 15.76 9.48
C ASP A 55 14.44 15.58 8.14
N ARG A 56 15.55 14.81 8.13
CA ARG A 56 16.27 14.49 6.90
C ARG A 56 15.38 13.76 5.90
N TRP A 57 14.60 12.80 6.39
CA TRP A 57 13.67 12.03 5.57
C TRP A 57 12.55 12.92 4.98
N ILE A 58 11.97 13.83 5.79
CA ILE A 58 10.95 14.80 5.36
C ILE A 58 11.48 15.67 4.23
N GLN A 59 12.67 16.26 4.40
CA GLN A 59 13.28 17.12 3.40
C GLN A 59 13.55 16.37 2.09
N ALA A 60 14.08 15.16 2.17
CA ALA A 60 14.34 14.33 0.99
C ALA A 60 13.06 13.94 0.23
N LYS A 61 11.93 13.83 0.93
CA LYS A 61 10.61 13.52 0.36
C LYS A 61 9.81 14.76 -0.07
N GLY A 62 10.29 15.97 0.24
CA GLY A 62 9.66 17.23 -0.17
C GLY A 62 8.39 17.60 0.62
N TYR A 63 8.22 17.06 1.83
CA TYR A 63 7.07 17.42 2.68
C TYR A 63 7.17 18.87 3.18
N VAL A 64 6.04 19.56 3.26
CA VAL A 64 5.97 20.96 3.71
C VAL A 64 6.14 21.08 5.23
N ASN A 65 5.66 20.08 5.99
CA ASN A 65 5.76 20.08 7.45
C ASN A 65 5.76 18.66 8.05
N ARG A 66 6.24 18.54 9.30
CA ARG A 66 6.29 17.28 10.04
C ARG A 66 4.91 16.63 10.23
N SER A 67 3.86 17.43 10.47
CA SER A 67 2.52 16.88 10.72
C SER A 67 1.90 16.21 9.50
N GLU A 68 2.19 16.68 8.30
CA GLU A 68 1.81 16.06 7.03
C GLU A 68 2.53 14.74 6.82
N ALA A 69 3.86 14.73 7.02
CA ALA A 69 4.66 13.52 6.97
C ALA A 69 4.18 12.44 7.97
N VAL A 70 3.86 12.83 9.22
CA VAL A 70 3.31 11.90 10.22
C VAL A 70 1.93 11.39 9.79
N ARG A 71 1.06 12.26 9.27
CA ARG A 71 -0.29 11.85 8.83
C ARG A 71 -0.23 10.84 7.70
N ASP A 72 0.64 11.06 6.71
CA ASP A 72 0.79 10.15 5.58
C ASP A 72 1.46 8.84 5.98
N LEU A 73 2.45 8.88 6.89
CA LEU A 73 3.04 7.68 7.47
C LEU A 73 1.99 6.84 8.20
N LEU A 74 1.19 7.45 9.07
CA LEU A 74 0.12 6.76 9.81
C LEU A 74 -0.94 6.20 8.87
N ARG A 75 -1.39 6.99 7.88
CA ARG A 75 -2.37 6.53 6.89
C ARG A 75 -1.83 5.31 6.14
N LYS A 76 -0.60 5.39 5.66
CA LYS A 76 0.04 4.28 4.94
C LYS A 76 0.10 3.01 5.79
N GLU A 77 0.53 3.13 7.03
CA GLU A 77 0.68 1.98 7.94
C GLU A 77 -0.68 1.35 8.27
N ILE A 78 -1.69 2.16 8.61
CA ILE A 78 -3.06 1.68 8.90
C ILE A 78 -3.66 0.99 7.68
N GLU A 79 -3.50 1.55 6.48
CA GLU A 79 -4.01 0.92 5.25
C GLU A 79 -3.27 -0.38 4.93
N THR A 80 -1.96 -0.45 5.20
CA THR A 80 -1.16 -1.68 5.04
C THR A 80 -1.68 -2.77 5.98
N GLU A 81 -1.92 -2.43 7.25
CA GLU A 81 -2.48 -3.37 8.23
C GLU A 81 -3.90 -3.82 7.86
N ARG A 82 -4.76 -2.92 7.36
CA ARG A 82 -6.11 -3.26 6.87
C ARG A 82 -6.07 -4.23 5.70
N LEU A 83 -5.12 -4.04 4.78
CA LEU A 83 -4.87 -4.94 3.65
C LEU A 83 -4.39 -6.32 4.11
N GLU A 84 -3.49 -6.38 5.08
CA GLU A 84 -2.98 -7.64 5.63
C GLU A 84 -4.06 -8.43 6.38
N LYS A 85 -4.97 -7.74 7.06
CA LYS A 85 -6.06 -8.36 7.83
C LYS A 85 -7.27 -8.79 6.99
N ASN A 86 -7.27 -8.58 5.66
CA ASN A 86 -8.38 -8.90 4.75
C ASN A 86 -9.76 -8.38 5.23
N GLN A 87 -9.80 -7.24 5.93
CA GLN A 87 -11.05 -6.76 6.57
C GLN A 87 -12.00 -6.03 5.62
N ALA A 88 -11.62 -5.82 4.35
CA ALA A 88 -12.44 -5.10 3.38
C ALA A 88 -13.11 -6.06 2.39
N ALA A 89 -14.44 -5.97 2.29
CA ALA A 89 -15.22 -6.73 1.32
C ALA A 89 -14.92 -6.30 -0.13
N HIS A 90 -14.62 -5.01 -0.33
CA HIS A 90 -14.38 -4.40 -1.63
C HIS A 90 -13.09 -3.58 -1.67
N CYS A 91 -12.52 -3.45 -2.87
CA CYS A 91 -11.34 -2.63 -3.13
C CYS A 91 -11.37 -2.00 -4.52
N ILE A 92 -10.51 -1.00 -4.68
CA ILE A 92 -10.02 -0.55 -5.97
C ILE A 92 -8.54 -0.93 -6.09
N ALA A 93 -8.07 -1.18 -7.29
CA ALA A 93 -6.65 -1.47 -7.50
C ALA A 93 -6.15 -0.97 -8.84
N THR A 94 -4.83 -0.77 -8.92
CA THR A 94 -4.12 -0.61 -10.18
C THR A 94 -3.15 -1.77 -10.32
N LEU A 95 -3.25 -2.53 -11.41
CA LEU A 95 -2.26 -3.52 -11.80
C LEU A 95 -1.47 -2.98 -12.98
N SER A 96 -0.18 -2.75 -12.79
CA SER A 96 0.74 -2.36 -13.85
C SER A 96 1.69 -3.49 -14.20
N PHE A 97 1.96 -3.72 -15.48
CA PHE A 97 2.93 -4.72 -15.93
C PHE A 97 3.54 -4.33 -17.28
N VAL A 98 4.66 -4.97 -17.61
CA VAL A 98 5.36 -4.83 -18.89
C VAL A 98 5.32 -6.16 -19.63
N TYR A 99 5.15 -6.14 -20.94
CA TYR A 99 5.28 -7.34 -21.76
C TYR A 99 5.80 -7.01 -23.16
N ASN A 100 6.43 -8.00 -23.79
CA ASN A 100 6.90 -7.88 -25.16
C ASN A 100 5.76 -8.20 -26.14
N HIS A 101 5.38 -7.26 -27.00
CA HIS A 101 4.25 -7.46 -27.92
C HIS A 101 4.58 -8.30 -29.16
N HIS A 102 5.85 -8.59 -29.43
CA HIS A 102 6.27 -9.59 -30.41
C HIS A 102 6.11 -11.03 -29.88
N GLU A 103 5.91 -11.21 -28.57
CA GLU A 103 5.62 -12.53 -28.01
C GLU A 103 4.26 -13.02 -28.51
N ARG A 104 4.31 -14.03 -29.39
CA ARG A 104 3.13 -14.57 -30.05
C ARG A 104 2.05 -14.92 -29.02
N THR A 105 0.84 -14.46 -29.28
CA THR A 105 -0.39 -14.71 -28.50
C THR A 105 -0.47 -14.05 -27.12
N LEU A 106 0.59 -13.44 -26.57
CA LEU A 106 0.52 -12.86 -25.23
C LEU A 106 -0.49 -11.72 -25.15
N ALA A 107 -0.45 -10.78 -26.09
CA ALA A 107 -1.42 -9.69 -26.16
C ALA A 107 -2.87 -10.20 -26.26
N ASP A 108 -3.10 -11.23 -27.07
CA ASP A 108 -4.43 -11.84 -27.24
C ASP A 108 -4.89 -12.55 -25.96
N ARG A 109 -4.01 -13.29 -25.28
CA ARG A 109 -4.31 -13.95 -24.00
C ARG A 109 -4.64 -12.93 -22.91
N LEU A 110 -3.84 -11.88 -22.79
CA LEU A 110 -4.07 -10.79 -21.85
C LEU A 110 -5.43 -10.12 -22.12
N THR A 111 -5.69 -9.79 -23.37
CA THR A 111 -6.99 -9.24 -23.81
C THR A 111 -8.14 -10.17 -23.44
N HIS A 112 -8.00 -11.48 -23.67
CA HIS A 112 -9.01 -12.47 -23.33
C HIS A 112 -9.24 -12.58 -21.81
N ILE A 113 -8.18 -12.57 -21.01
CA ILE A 113 -8.25 -12.58 -19.54
C ILE A 113 -8.98 -11.34 -19.03
N GLN A 114 -8.66 -10.17 -19.57
CA GLN A 114 -9.34 -8.92 -19.24
C GLN A 114 -10.82 -8.94 -19.62
N HIS A 115 -11.15 -9.44 -20.82
CA HIS A 115 -12.54 -9.58 -21.28
C HIS A 115 -13.38 -10.50 -20.39
N HIS A 116 -12.82 -11.62 -19.92
CA HIS A 116 -13.52 -12.49 -18.96
C HIS A 116 -13.77 -11.80 -17.63
N ALA A 117 -12.89 -10.89 -17.22
CA ALA A 117 -12.99 -10.10 -16.00
C ALA A 117 -13.54 -8.69 -16.25
N HIS A 118 -14.40 -8.50 -17.26
CA HIS A 118 -14.97 -7.18 -17.62
C HIS A 118 -15.72 -6.49 -16.47
N ASP A 119 -16.19 -7.25 -15.48
CA ASP A 119 -16.87 -6.71 -14.30
C ASP A 119 -15.89 -6.22 -13.21
N LEU A 120 -14.63 -6.63 -13.29
CA LEU A 120 -13.54 -6.16 -12.43
C LEU A 120 -12.72 -5.06 -13.09
N VAL A 121 -12.46 -5.14 -14.40
CA VAL A 121 -11.65 -4.19 -15.16
C VAL A 121 -12.48 -2.96 -15.51
N VAL A 122 -12.18 -1.84 -14.88
CA VAL A 122 -12.82 -0.54 -15.14
C VAL A 122 -12.28 0.08 -16.42
N CYS A 123 -10.96 0.07 -16.60
CA CYS A 123 -10.29 0.47 -17.83
C CYS A 123 -8.86 -0.09 -17.90
N SER A 124 -8.31 -0.10 -19.11
CA SER A 124 -6.89 -0.39 -19.38
C SER A 124 -6.25 0.81 -20.09
N THR A 125 -5.02 1.13 -19.71
CA THR A 125 -4.15 2.07 -20.42
C THR A 125 -2.94 1.33 -20.93
N HIS A 126 -2.73 1.33 -22.24
CA HIS A 126 -1.58 0.73 -22.91
C HIS A 126 -0.63 1.81 -23.42
N VAL A 127 0.67 1.63 -23.20
CA VAL A 127 1.74 2.53 -23.65
C VAL A 127 2.84 1.70 -24.30
N HIS A 128 3.22 2.05 -25.54
CA HIS A 128 4.44 1.51 -26.13
C HIS A 128 5.66 2.17 -25.47
N LEU A 129 6.50 1.40 -24.79
CA LEU A 129 7.73 1.92 -24.17
C LEU A 129 8.84 2.04 -25.20
N ASP A 130 8.97 1.02 -26.06
CA ASP A 130 9.92 0.97 -27.16
C ASP A 130 9.40 0.07 -28.30
N HIS A 131 10.31 -0.43 -29.16
CA HIS A 131 9.96 -1.27 -30.29
C HIS A 131 9.41 -2.63 -29.90
N ASP A 132 9.75 -3.14 -28.71
CA ASP A 132 9.45 -4.50 -28.30
C ASP A 132 8.48 -4.50 -27.11
N ASP A 133 8.71 -3.63 -26.13
CA ASP A 133 8.04 -3.64 -24.83
C ASP A 133 6.86 -2.65 -24.75
N CYS A 134 5.78 -3.14 -24.16
CA CYS A 134 4.57 -2.39 -23.84
C CYS A 134 4.41 -2.34 -22.31
N PHE A 135 4.00 -1.19 -21.80
CA PHE A 135 3.52 -1.01 -20.44
C PHE A 135 1.99 -0.95 -20.45
N GLU A 136 1.35 -1.75 -19.62
CA GLU A 136 -0.10 -1.74 -19.47
C GLU A 136 -0.48 -1.54 -18.00
N SER A 137 -1.48 -0.68 -17.78
CA SER A 137 -2.04 -0.41 -16.46
C SER A 137 -3.54 -0.67 -16.47
N LEU A 138 -3.98 -1.64 -15.68
CA LEU A 138 -5.38 -2.00 -15.48
C LEU A 138 -5.91 -1.34 -14.20
N PHE A 139 -7.02 -0.63 -14.32
CA PHE A 139 -7.76 -0.10 -13.18
C PHE A 139 -8.88 -1.09 -12.84
N LEU A 140 -8.87 -1.57 -11.60
CA LEU A 140 -9.73 -2.66 -11.13
C LEU A 140 -10.64 -2.18 -10.00
N ARG A 141 -11.85 -2.73 -9.93
CA ARG A 141 -12.79 -2.51 -8.83
C ARG A 141 -13.62 -3.76 -8.59
N GLY A 142 -13.70 -4.22 -7.35
CA GLY A 142 -14.51 -5.40 -7.05
C GLY A 142 -14.29 -5.94 -5.64
N ALA A 143 -14.66 -7.20 -5.43
CA ALA A 143 -14.37 -7.89 -4.18
C ALA A 143 -12.87 -8.14 -4.04
N LEU A 144 -12.33 -7.98 -2.83
CA LEU A 144 -10.88 -8.03 -2.57
C LEU A 144 -10.23 -9.32 -3.11
N GLU A 145 -10.81 -10.47 -2.80
CA GLU A 145 -10.30 -11.77 -3.24
C GLU A 145 -10.32 -11.92 -4.77
N ARG A 146 -11.38 -11.42 -5.43
CA ARG A 146 -11.51 -11.47 -6.88
C ARG A 146 -10.49 -10.59 -7.58
N VAL A 147 -10.28 -9.37 -7.08
CA VAL A 147 -9.29 -8.43 -7.62
C VAL A 147 -7.88 -8.97 -7.42
N ARG A 148 -7.56 -9.51 -6.24
CA ARG A 148 -6.26 -10.12 -5.96
C ARG A 148 -6.01 -11.34 -6.85
N GLY A 149 -6.96 -12.27 -6.92
CA GLY A 149 -6.83 -13.46 -7.76
C GLY A 149 -6.71 -13.14 -9.25
N PHE A 150 -7.42 -12.10 -9.74
CA PHE A 150 -7.23 -11.59 -11.10
C PHE A 150 -5.82 -11.04 -11.32
N ALA A 151 -5.31 -10.24 -10.38
CA ALA A 151 -3.98 -9.67 -10.48
C ALA A 151 -2.88 -10.74 -10.44
N ASP A 152 -3.01 -11.73 -9.58
CA ASP A 152 -2.10 -12.88 -9.50
C ASP A 152 -2.13 -13.69 -10.81
N LYS A 153 -3.32 -13.91 -11.38
CA LYS A 153 -3.47 -14.61 -12.67
C LYS A 153 -2.75 -13.89 -13.80
N VAL A 154 -2.95 -12.58 -13.95
CA VAL A 154 -2.26 -11.78 -14.99
C VAL A 154 -0.75 -11.77 -14.73
N SER A 155 -0.32 -11.61 -13.48
CA SER A 155 1.10 -11.61 -13.10
C SER A 155 1.79 -12.96 -13.38
N ALA A 156 1.03 -14.06 -13.38
CA ALA A 156 1.53 -15.41 -13.66
C ALA A 156 1.53 -15.78 -15.15
N GLU A 157 0.99 -14.93 -16.04
CA GLU A 157 1.04 -15.17 -17.48
C GLU A 157 2.50 -15.18 -17.98
N SER A 158 2.85 -16.21 -18.75
CA SER A 158 4.18 -16.30 -19.35
C SER A 158 4.42 -15.13 -20.30
N GLY A 159 5.49 -14.37 -20.06
CA GLY A 159 5.84 -13.17 -20.81
C GLY A 159 5.47 -11.85 -20.12
N VAL A 160 4.68 -11.90 -19.05
CA VAL A 160 4.45 -10.74 -18.17
C VAL A 160 5.67 -10.51 -17.28
N ARG A 161 6.12 -9.25 -17.24
CA ARG A 161 7.31 -8.79 -16.53
C ARG A 161 6.94 -7.60 -15.64
N HIS A 162 7.67 -7.44 -14.54
CA HIS A 162 7.57 -6.27 -13.66
C HIS A 162 6.13 -5.95 -13.19
N SER A 163 5.31 -6.99 -12.95
CA SER A 163 3.94 -6.82 -12.49
C SER A 163 3.91 -6.29 -11.06
N MET A 164 3.13 -5.23 -10.82
CA MET A 164 2.90 -4.66 -9.50
C MET A 164 1.43 -4.29 -9.36
N ALA A 165 0.80 -4.83 -8.31
CA ALA A 165 -0.57 -4.49 -7.94
C ALA A 165 -0.55 -3.55 -6.74
N ASN A 166 -1.14 -2.36 -6.90
CA ASN A 166 -1.47 -1.48 -5.79
C ASN A 166 -2.95 -1.64 -5.46
N ILE A 167 -3.27 -2.27 -4.33
CA ILE A 167 -4.64 -2.52 -3.89
C ILE A 167 -4.97 -1.55 -2.76
N VAL A 168 -6.09 -0.85 -2.87
CA VAL A 168 -6.59 0.08 -1.86
C VAL A 168 -7.94 -0.43 -1.36
N PRO A 169 -8.08 -0.77 -0.06
CA PRO A 169 -9.37 -1.11 0.53
C PRO A 169 -10.34 0.04 0.33
N ALA A 170 -11.57 -0.28 -0.06
CA ALA A 170 -12.60 0.73 -0.25
C ALA A 170 -13.89 0.26 0.43
N ASN A 171 -14.41 1.09 1.35
CA ASN A 171 -15.78 0.96 1.81
C ASN A 171 -16.70 1.47 0.70
N LEU A 172 -16.79 0.71 -0.39
CA LEU A 172 -17.77 0.97 -1.44
C LEU A 172 -19.12 0.59 -0.86
N THR A 173 -19.88 1.58 -0.39
CA THR A 173 -21.32 1.42 -0.20
C THR A 173 -21.92 1.08 -1.56
N ALA A 174 -22.20 -0.20 -1.78
CA ALA A 174 -23.14 -0.59 -2.82
C ALA A 174 -24.44 0.18 -2.56
N ASN A 175 -24.91 0.93 -3.56
CA ASN A 175 -26.01 1.92 -3.51
C ASN A 175 -25.71 3.28 -2.86
N GLN A 176 -25.09 4.16 -3.63
CA GLN A 176 -25.73 5.47 -3.85
C GLN A 176 -26.23 5.49 -5.29
N GLU A 177 -27.53 5.28 -5.46
CA GLU A 177 -28.23 5.64 -6.69
C GLU A 177 -28.05 7.15 -6.89
N HIS A 178 -27.12 7.54 -7.77
CA HIS A 178 -27.02 8.91 -8.20
C HIS A 178 -28.19 9.17 -9.17
N SER A 179 -29.23 9.86 -8.69
CA SER A 179 -30.26 10.40 -9.57
C SER A 179 -29.61 11.49 -10.43
N HIS A 180 -29.32 11.18 -11.69
CA HIS A 180 -29.06 12.23 -12.67
C HIS A 180 -30.36 13.00 -12.91
N PHE A 181 -30.40 14.24 -12.44
CA PHE A 181 -31.45 15.19 -12.82
C PHE A 181 -31.18 15.58 -14.27
N GLN A 182 -31.89 14.95 -15.22
CA GLN A 182 -31.87 15.40 -16.61
C GLN A 182 -32.62 16.74 -16.69
N PRO A 183 -32.00 17.82 -17.20
CA PRO A 183 -32.74 19.00 -17.56
C PRO A 183 -33.59 18.67 -18.79
N MET A 184 -34.90 18.89 -18.69
CA MET A 184 -35.79 18.86 -19.85
C MET A 184 -35.44 20.04 -20.76
N THR A 185 -35.03 19.72 -21.99
CA THR A 185 -35.00 20.66 -23.12
C THR A 185 -36.02 20.23 -24.16
#